data_AF-A0A098EUH7-F1
#
_entry.id   AF-A0A098EUH7-F1
#
_cell.length_a   1.000
_cell.length_b   1.000
_cell.length_c   1.000
_cell.angle_alpha   90.00
_cell.angle_beta   90.00
_cell.angle_gamma   90.00
#
_symmetry.space_group_name_H-M   'P 1'
#
loop_
_entity.id
_entity.type
_entity.pdbx_description
1 polymer ?
#
loop_
_entity_poly.entity_id
_entity_poly.type
_entity_poly.pdbx_seq_one_letter_code
_entity_poly.pdbx_strand_id
1 'polypeptide(L)'
;MIEGKGLGGKKVNRVNVSLSNACNRKLNQLATACNMRPTTLAGLLVERCLDSADVIADLQREHCLHSAYKIMPVKRGSELVYLLNDNRREDFR
;
A
#
# COMPACT_ATOMS: atom_id res chain seq x y z
N MET A 1 11.53 28.81 -7.87
CA MET A 1 10.56 27.72 -7.61
C MET A 1 10.50 26.91 -8.90
N ILE A 2 10.87 25.63 -8.92
CA ILE A 2 10.84 24.83 -10.16
C ILE A 2 9.49 24.10 -10.20
N GLU A 3 8.57 24.63 -10.99
CA GLU A 3 7.29 24.01 -11.32
C GLU A 3 7.55 22.70 -12.09
N GLY A 4 7.06 21.57 -11.55
CA GLY A 4 7.13 20.28 -12.26
C GLY A 4 7.70 19.08 -11.48
N LYS A 5 8.14 19.24 -10.22
CA LYS A 5 8.59 18.10 -9.41
C LYS A 5 7.45 17.49 -8.58
N GLY A 6 6.74 16.51 -9.15
CA GLY A 6 5.70 15.71 -8.49
C GLY A 6 4.88 14.86 -9.49
N LEU A 7 3.95 14.03 -9.01
CA LEU A 7 2.94 13.35 -9.83
C LEU A 7 1.89 14.37 -10.34
N GLY A 8 2.32 15.36 -11.14
CA GLY A 8 1.46 16.42 -11.69
C GLY A 8 0.96 17.43 -10.65
N GLY A 9 1.85 17.96 -9.80
CA GLY A 9 1.51 18.98 -8.80
C GLY A 9 0.90 18.45 -7.49
N LYS A 10 0.75 17.12 -7.36
CA LYS A 10 0.32 16.49 -6.10
C LYS A 10 1.45 16.40 -5.09
N LYS A 11 1.12 16.51 -3.79
CA LYS A 11 2.05 16.25 -2.70
C LYS A 11 2.52 14.79 -2.78
N VAL A 12 3.81 14.59 -2.96
CA VAL A 12 4.42 13.25 -3.07
C VAL A 12 5.06 12.87 -1.75
N ASN A 13 4.62 11.75 -1.15
CA ASN A 13 5.35 11.10 -0.07
C ASN A 13 6.39 10.15 -0.70
N ARG A 14 7.67 10.46 -0.54
CA ARG A 14 8.75 9.59 -1.03
C ARG A 14 9.02 8.49 -0.03
N VAL A 15 8.94 7.25 -0.46
CA VAL A 15 9.29 6.08 0.34
C VAL A 15 10.50 5.41 -0.31
N ASN A 16 11.57 5.20 0.46
CA ASN A 16 12.74 4.44 0.01
C ASN A 16 12.51 2.97 0.34
N VAL A 17 12.49 2.11 -0.67
CA VAL A 17 12.31 0.65 -0.51
C VAL A 17 13.63 -0.07 -0.76
N SER A 18 13.97 -0.98 0.14
CA SER A 18 15.07 -1.93 -0.02
C SER A 18 14.50 -3.27 -0.48
N LEU A 19 15.00 -3.80 -1.60
CA LEU A 19 14.55 -5.06 -2.18
C LEU A 19 15.69 -6.07 -2.22
N SER A 20 15.36 -7.36 -2.10
CA SER A 20 16.31 -8.43 -2.43
C SER A 20 16.66 -8.39 -3.93
N ASN A 21 17.84 -8.91 -4.29
CA ASN A 21 18.27 -9.00 -5.69
C ASN A 21 17.25 -9.76 -6.56
N ALA A 22 16.63 -10.81 -6.02
CA ALA A 22 15.61 -11.59 -6.71
C ALA A 22 14.35 -10.76 -6.99
N CYS A 23 13.85 -10.00 -6.01
CA CYS A 23 12.69 -9.12 -6.20
C CYS A 23 13.00 -7.97 -7.15
N ASN A 24 14.18 -7.35 -7.04
CA ASN A 24 14.60 -6.30 -7.97
C ASN A 24 14.63 -6.82 -9.42
N ARG A 25 15.14 -8.04 -9.65
CA ARG A 25 15.12 -8.65 -10.98
C ARG A 25 13.71 -8.83 -11.54
N LYS A 26 12.78 -9.36 -10.73
CA LYS A 26 11.36 -9.52 -11.11
C LYS A 26 10.71 -8.18 -11.44
N LEU A 27 10.96 -7.16 -10.60
CA LEU A 27 10.45 -5.81 -10.81
C LEU A 27 10.94 -5.24 -12.15
N ASN A 28 12.24 -5.36 -12.46
CA ASN A 28 12.79 -4.89 -13.73
C ASN A 28 12.19 -5.62 -14.94
N GLN A 29 12.01 -6.94 -14.86
CA GLN A 29 11.39 -7.72 -15.95
C GLN A 29 9.95 -7.26 -16.22
N LEU A 30 9.15 -7.12 -15.18
CA LEU A 30 7.76 -6.65 -15.32
C LEU A 30 7.71 -5.19 -15.77
N ALA A 31 8.61 -4.33 -15.27
CA ALA A 31 8.70 -2.94 -15.68
C ALA A 31 8.98 -2.82 -17.19
N THR A 32 9.93 -3.60 -17.71
CA THR A 32 10.21 -3.67 -19.15
C THR A 32 8.98 -4.16 -19.93
N ALA A 33 8.33 -5.22 -19.48
CA ALA A 33 7.14 -5.76 -20.14
C ALA A 33 5.97 -4.75 -20.20
N CYS A 34 5.83 -3.91 -19.18
CA CYS A 34 4.80 -2.87 -19.12
C CYS A 34 5.25 -1.51 -19.69
N ASN A 35 6.48 -1.40 -20.22
CA ASN A 35 7.08 -0.13 -20.66
C ASN A 35 7.05 0.97 -19.58
N MET A 36 7.41 0.61 -18.35
CA MET A 36 7.43 1.51 -17.19
C MET A 36 8.83 1.60 -16.59
N ARG A 37 9.13 2.72 -15.91
CA ARG A 37 10.31 2.78 -15.05
C ARG A 37 10.08 1.86 -13.83
N PRO A 38 11.09 1.11 -13.37
CA PRO A 38 10.96 0.21 -12.21
C PRO A 38 10.40 0.90 -10.96
N THR A 39 10.81 2.15 -10.72
CA THR A 39 10.31 2.94 -9.59
C THR A 39 8.84 3.32 -9.71
N THR A 40 8.37 3.66 -10.91
CA THR A 40 6.96 3.93 -11.17
C THR A 40 6.12 2.67 -10.98
N LEU A 41 6.59 1.53 -11.50
CA LEU A 41 5.91 0.25 -11.31
C LEU A 41 5.88 -0.16 -9.84
N ALA A 42 6.97 0.03 -9.10
CA ALA A 42 6.99 -0.26 -7.66
C ALA A 42 5.93 0.54 -6.90
N GLY A 43 5.80 1.84 -7.19
CA GLY A 43 4.74 2.68 -6.62
C GLY A 43 3.34 2.14 -6.93
N LEU A 44 3.09 1.81 -8.20
CA LEU A 44 1.82 1.23 -8.63
C LEU A 44 1.51 -0.09 -7.92
N LEU A 45 2.50 -0.98 -7.77
CA LEU A 45 2.32 -2.25 -7.06
C LEU A 45 1.97 -2.02 -5.59
N VAL A 46 2.62 -1.06 -4.91
CA VAL A 46 2.28 -0.70 -3.53
C VAL A 46 0.84 -0.20 -3.44
N GLU A 47 0.42 0.70 -4.33
CA GLU A 47 -0.97 1.19 -4.36
C GLU A 47 -1.97 0.05 -4.58
N ARG A 48 -1.70 -0.86 -5.53
CA ARG A 48 -2.56 -2.02 -5.81
C ARG A 48 -2.64 -3.00 -4.64
N CYS A 49 -1.52 -3.23 -3.95
CA CYS A 49 -1.49 -4.09 -2.78
C CYS A 49 -2.29 -3.49 -1.60
N LEU A 50 -2.20 -2.16 -1.40
CA LEU A 50 -2.97 -1.46 -0.38
C LEU A 50 -4.46 -1.32 -0.73
N ASP A 51 -4.84 -1.52 -1.98
CA ASP A 51 -6.24 -1.54 -2.43
C ASP A 51 -6.81 -2.97 -2.55
N SER A 52 -6.11 -3.98 -2.06
CA SER A 52 -6.53 -5.38 -2.08
C SER A 52 -6.81 -5.93 -0.69
N ALA A 53 -8.09 -6.19 -0.39
CA ALA A 53 -8.50 -6.76 0.89
C ALA A 53 -7.82 -8.11 1.19
N ASP A 54 -7.61 -8.93 0.18
CA ASP A 54 -6.97 -10.25 0.32
C ASP A 54 -5.50 -10.12 0.72
N VAL A 55 -4.74 -9.24 0.04
CA VAL A 55 -3.33 -8.98 0.38
C VAL A 55 -3.20 -8.45 1.80
N ILE A 56 -4.10 -7.54 2.21
CA ILE A 56 -4.11 -7.01 3.57
C ILE A 56 -4.46 -8.08 4.60
N ALA A 57 -5.44 -8.94 4.31
CA ALA A 57 -5.82 -10.03 5.20
C ALA A 57 -4.65 -11.02 5.40
N ASP A 58 -3.94 -11.37 4.33
CA ASP A 58 -2.81 -12.28 4.37
C ASP A 58 -1.62 -11.68 5.14
N LEU A 59 -1.25 -10.43 4.85
CA LEU A 59 -0.17 -9.75 5.58
C LEU A 59 -0.47 -9.61 7.07
N GLN A 60 -1.72 -9.30 7.45
CA GLN A 60 -2.10 -9.25 8.86
C GLN A 60 -2.14 -10.63 9.51
N ARG A 61 -2.43 -11.69 8.76
CA ARG A 61 -2.37 -13.07 9.28
C ARG A 61 -0.93 -13.47 9.60
N GLU A 62 0.02 -13.09 8.75
CA GLU A 62 1.43 -13.46 8.90
C GLU A 62 2.18 -12.58 9.91
N HIS A 63 1.88 -11.28 9.97
CA HIS A 63 2.74 -10.31 10.66
C HIS A 63 2.06 -9.52 11.79
N CYS A 64 0.73 -9.58 11.96
CA CYS A 64 0.07 -8.80 13.01
C CYS A 64 0.25 -9.45 14.39
N LEU A 65 1.12 -8.86 15.22
CA LEU A 65 1.42 -9.36 16.57
C LEU A 65 0.28 -9.12 17.58
N HIS A 66 -0.44 -8.00 17.44
CA HIS A 66 -1.48 -7.59 18.39
C HIS A 66 -2.81 -7.35 17.67
N SER A 67 -3.83 -8.12 18.06
CA SER A 67 -5.17 -8.07 17.47
C SER A 67 -5.85 -6.70 17.57
N ALA A 68 -5.46 -5.87 18.54
CA ALA A 68 -5.97 -4.50 18.71
C ALA A 68 -5.57 -3.56 17.57
N TYR A 69 -4.47 -3.83 16.85
CA TYR A 69 -4.05 -3.02 15.70
C TYR A 69 -4.52 -3.59 14.36
N LYS A 70 -5.35 -4.64 14.38
CA LYS A 70 -5.90 -5.17 13.13
C LYS A 70 -6.78 -4.11 12.48
N ILE A 71 -6.56 -3.92 11.19
CA ILE A 71 -7.40 -3.11 10.32
C ILE A 71 -8.42 -4.01 9.62
N MET A 72 -9.61 -3.47 9.46
CA MET A 72 -10.68 -4.04 8.67
C MET A 72 -10.79 -3.26 7.36
N PRO A 73 -10.38 -3.83 6.22
CA PRO A 73 -10.60 -3.22 4.92
C PRO A 73 -12.09 -3.27 4.56
N VAL A 74 -12.68 -2.11 4.27
CA VAL A 74 -14.09 -1.95 3.92
C VAL A 74 -14.21 -1.19 2.61
N LYS A 75 -15.01 -1.73 1.69
CA LYS A 75 -15.31 -1.05 0.43
C LYS A 75 -16.37 0.02 0.67
N ARG A 76 -16.05 1.29 0.37
CA ARG A 76 -16.98 2.42 0.38
C ARG A 76 -17.05 3.01 -1.02
N GLY A 77 -18.11 2.67 -1.76
CA GLY A 77 -18.22 3.03 -3.17
C GLY A 77 -17.12 2.36 -4.00
N SER A 78 -16.26 3.15 -4.63
CA SER A 78 -15.12 2.69 -5.44
C SER A 78 -13.81 2.56 -4.66
N GLU A 79 -13.75 2.97 -3.40
CA GLU A 79 -12.51 3.03 -2.63
C GLU A 79 -12.47 1.99 -1.50
N LEU A 80 -11.30 1.42 -1.24
CA LEU A 80 -11.03 0.64 -0.05
C LEU A 80 -10.57 1.55 1.09
N VAL A 81 -11.28 1.51 2.22
CA VAL A 81 -10.95 2.29 3.42
C VAL A 81 -10.67 1.35 4.58
N TYR A 82 -9.70 1.71 5.44
CA TYR A 82 -9.38 0.94 6.62
C TYR A 82 -10.11 1.47 7.85
N LEU A 83 -10.79 0.57 8.56
CA LEU A 83 -11.30 0.83 9.90
C LEU A 83 -10.36 0.18 10.91
N LEU A 84 -10.03 0.90 11.97
CA LEU A 84 -9.32 0.32 13.11
C LEU A 84 -10.30 -0.53 13.92
N ASN A 85 -9.82 -1.66 14.43
CA ASN A 85 -10.58 -2.46 15.38
C ASN A 85 -10.63 -1.72 16.72
N ASP A 86 -11.57 -0.78 16.85
CA ASP A 86 -11.77 -0.02 18.07
C ASP A 86 -12.38 -0.95 19.12
N ASN A 87 -11.52 -1.62 19.90
CA ASN A 87 -11.93 -2.36 21.10
C ASN A 87 -12.38 -1.42 22.24
N ARG A 88 -12.67 -0.14 21.96
CA ARG A 88 -13.34 0.75 22.89
C ARG A 88 -14.81 0.38 22.91
N ARG A 89 -15.12 -0.59 23.77
CA ARG A 89 -16.48 -0.81 24.30
C ARG A 89 -17.10 0.54 24.62
N GLU A 90 -18.35 0.67 24.20
CA GLU A 90 -19.27 1.67 24.70
C GLU A 90 -19.31 1.61 26.24
N ASP A 91 -18.56 2.48 26.90
CA ASP A 91 -18.80 2.88 28.29
C ASP A 91 -19.69 4.14 28.29
N PHE A 92 -20.83 4.06 27.60
CA PHE A 92 -21.94 4.99 27.77
C PHE A 92 -23.12 4.24 28.38
N ARG A 93 -23.13 4.15 29.71
CA ARG A 93 -24.32 3.98 30.53
C ARG A 93 -24.36 5.08 31.58
#